data_AF-A0A352SB76-F1
#
_entry.id   AF-A0A352SB76-F1
#
_cell.length_a   1.000
_cell.length_b   1.000
_cell.length_c   1.000
_cell.angle_alpha   90.00
_cell.angle_beta   90.00
_cell.angle_gamma   90.00
#
_symmetry.space_group_name_H-M   'P 1'
#
loop_
_entity.id
_entity.type
_entity.pdbx_description
1 polymer ?
#
loop_
_entity_poly.entity_id
_entity_poly.type
_entity_poly.pdbx_seq_one_letter_code
_entity_poly.pdbx_strand_id
1 'polypeptide(L)'
;MNAVNNNQRRTEVDLIRGIALLFIVVDHVNGSVLADYTIRNFTLFDAAEVFVFLAGYSAGAAYLAMEARQGASAASKRLHRRSWEIYKAFVLTGVLMLLFGFLLAMCKVPAPAVRATEAPAFMAQPIETLFQVIGLARQPFVSDVLPMYAVFIGLAPLAIGWARKYPLAFVCGSVALWIMAPALLPLLPSSEPRGWSFNPFAWQLMFGMGLLARLRPDFVLPQQNIARWACTIGAVIVTMVCMALAYLWMRPHVYEAWLPAWLPSMVFPLPKQSLAFLRVLSFLGLAWLVYLAARAGWVERVAR
;
A
#
# COMPACT_ATOMS: atom_id res chain seq x y z
N MET A 1 3.30 -34.28 -12.72
CA MET A 1 2.44 -33.10 -12.45
C MET A 1 2.05 -33.15 -10.99
N ASN A 2 2.82 -32.48 -10.12
CA ASN A 2 2.55 -32.52 -8.68
C ASN A 2 1.47 -31.51 -8.34
N ALA A 3 0.38 -32.01 -7.75
CA ALA A 3 -0.67 -31.18 -7.18
C ALA A 3 -0.03 -30.25 -6.14
N VAL A 4 0.05 -28.96 -6.47
CA VAL A 4 0.47 -27.92 -5.52
C VAL A 4 -0.58 -27.90 -4.42
N ASN A 5 -0.20 -28.33 -3.22
CA ASN A 5 -1.00 -28.22 -2.00
C ASN A 5 -1.43 -26.75 -1.82
N ASN A 6 -2.65 -26.43 -2.26
CA ASN A 6 -3.18 -25.07 -2.34
C ASN A 6 -3.54 -24.45 -0.96
N ASN A 7 -3.12 -25.09 0.12
CA ASN A 7 -3.50 -24.78 1.50
C ASN A 7 -2.29 -24.55 2.44
N GLN A 8 -1.05 -24.56 1.91
CA GLN A 8 0.13 -24.19 2.69
C GLN A 8 0.30 -22.68 2.74
N ARG A 9 0.39 -22.17 3.97
CA ARG A 9 0.84 -20.82 4.29
C ARG A 9 2.16 -20.56 3.56
N ARG A 10 2.21 -19.52 2.72
CA ARG A 10 3.41 -19.15 1.96
C ARG A 10 4.33 -18.33 2.84
N THR A 11 5.36 -18.97 3.39
CA THR A 11 6.34 -18.35 4.26
C THR A 11 6.98 -17.12 3.62
N GLU A 12 7.14 -17.10 2.30
CA GLU A 12 7.71 -15.98 1.55
C GLU A 12 6.83 -14.73 1.63
N VAL A 13 5.51 -14.91 1.50
CA VAL A 13 4.54 -13.81 1.58
C VAL A 13 4.53 -13.23 2.99
N ASP A 14 4.61 -14.08 4.00
CA ASP A 14 4.66 -13.64 5.40
C ASP A 14 5.98 -12.94 5.75
N LEU A 15 7.11 -13.42 5.24
CA LEU A 15 8.41 -12.78 5.43
C LEU A 15 8.43 -11.38 4.80
N ILE A 16 8.02 -11.26 3.52
CA ILE A 16 7.99 -9.97 2.82
C ILE A 16 7.03 -9.00 3.52
N ARG A 17 5.88 -9.49 4.00
CA ARG A 17 4.94 -8.69 4.78
C ARG A 17 5.56 -8.22 6.10
N GLY A 18 6.31 -9.08 6.79
CA GLY A 18 7.04 -8.72 8.01
C GLY A 18 8.09 -7.64 7.77
N ILE A 19 8.89 -7.77 6.70
CA ILE A 19 9.88 -6.76 6.30
C ILE A 19 9.20 -5.43 5.95
N ALA A 20 8.11 -5.46 5.19
CA ALA A 20 7.34 -4.25 4.87
C ALA A 20 6.80 -3.56 6.14
N LEU A 21 6.30 -4.34 7.11
CA LEU A 21 5.83 -3.78 8.38
C LEU A 21 6.97 -3.16 9.20
N LEU A 22 8.15 -3.79 9.22
CA LEU A 22 9.33 -3.23 9.86
C LEU A 22 9.73 -1.90 9.23
N PHE A 23 9.78 -1.83 7.90
CA PHE A 23 10.08 -0.59 7.18
C PHE A 23 9.06 0.51 7.49
N ILE A 24 7.76 0.21 7.50
CA ILE A 24 6.72 1.18 7.89
C ILE A 24 7.01 1.75 9.28
N VAL A 25 7.29 0.90 10.27
CA VAL A 25 7.56 1.36 11.64
C VAL A 25 8.80 2.24 11.68
N VAL A 26 9.91 1.74 11.16
CA VAL A 26 11.21 2.43 11.21
C VAL A 26 11.18 3.76 10.46
N ASP A 27 10.48 3.83 9.32
CA ASP A 27 10.31 5.06 8.54
C ASP A 27 9.48 6.15 9.26
N HIS A 28 8.68 5.77 10.26
CA HIS A 28 7.86 6.71 11.04
C HIS A 28 8.49 7.05 12.41
N VAL A 29 9.65 6.47 12.75
CA VAL A 29 10.41 6.86 13.94
C VAL A 29 11.35 8.00 13.58
N ASN A 30 11.03 9.22 14.04
CA ASN A 30 11.86 10.40 13.84
C ASN A 30 13.29 10.17 14.36
N GLY A 31 14.29 10.47 13.52
CA GLY A 31 15.71 10.33 13.86
C GLY A 31 16.25 8.88 13.81
N SER A 32 15.47 7.93 13.30
CA SER A 32 15.91 6.55 13.15
C SER A 32 16.98 6.42 12.06
N VAL A 33 18.19 6.02 12.44
CA VAL A 33 19.28 5.67 11.49
C VAL A 33 18.87 4.49 10.59
N LEU A 34 18.08 3.58 11.12
CA LEU A 34 17.56 2.45 10.33
C LEU A 34 16.63 2.91 9.21
N ALA A 35 16.02 4.10 9.31
CA ALA A 35 15.16 4.66 8.27
C ALA A 35 15.91 5.05 7.01
N ASP A 36 17.24 5.13 7.04
CA ASP A 36 18.09 5.36 5.86
C ASP A 36 18.33 4.07 5.05
N TYR A 37 18.09 2.91 5.67
CA TYR A 37 18.30 1.58 5.08
C TYR A 37 17.00 0.90 4.65
N THR A 38 15.88 1.63 4.61
CA THR A 38 14.59 1.12 4.14
C THR A 38 14.41 1.31 2.63
N ILE A 39 13.46 0.56 2.06
CA ILE A 39 13.20 0.53 0.61
C ILE A 39 12.89 1.90 -0.01
N ARG A 40 12.37 2.85 0.78
CA ARG A 40 12.06 4.21 0.31
C ARG A 40 13.30 4.99 -0.12
N ASN A 41 14.50 4.58 0.32
CA ASN A 41 15.77 5.23 -0.04
C ASN A 41 16.45 4.64 -1.28
N PHE A 42 15.98 3.48 -1.74
CA PHE A 42 16.56 2.77 -2.89
C PHE A 42 15.58 2.64 -4.06
N THR A 43 14.33 3.07 -3.89
CA THR A 43 13.28 2.95 -4.90
C THR A 43 12.41 4.19 -4.93
N LEU A 44 11.57 4.32 -5.95
CA LEU A 44 10.62 5.45 -6.06
C LEU A 44 9.32 5.22 -5.28
N PHE A 45 9.14 4.03 -4.70
CA PHE A 45 7.99 3.65 -3.88
C PHE A 45 8.43 3.37 -2.45
N ASP A 46 7.48 3.12 -1.54
CA ASP A 46 7.79 2.78 -0.15
C ASP A 46 7.09 1.50 0.29
N ALA A 47 7.28 1.14 1.56
CA ALA A 47 6.72 -0.11 2.08
C ALA A 47 5.18 -0.16 2.01
N ALA A 48 4.48 0.97 1.85
CA ALA A 48 3.02 0.99 1.69
C ALA A 48 2.57 0.30 0.39
N GLU A 49 3.23 0.52 -0.74
CA GLU A 49 2.90 -0.17 -2.00
C GLU A 49 2.99 -1.70 -1.85
N VAL A 50 4.07 -2.18 -1.22
CA VAL A 50 4.26 -3.60 -0.94
C VAL A 50 3.15 -4.12 -0.04
N PHE A 51 2.84 -3.39 1.04
CA PHE A 51 1.84 -3.80 2.01
C PHE A 51 0.43 -3.88 1.40
N VAL A 52 0.04 -2.90 0.56
CA VAL A 52 -1.27 -2.86 -0.11
C VAL A 52 -1.39 -3.97 -1.15
N PHE A 53 -0.34 -4.21 -1.94
CA PHE A 53 -0.31 -5.32 -2.89
C PHE A 53 -0.45 -6.67 -2.16
N LEU A 54 0.32 -6.90 -1.10
CA LEU A 54 0.26 -8.13 -0.33
C LEU A 54 -1.08 -8.31 0.40
N ALA A 55 -1.74 -7.23 0.80
CA ALA A 55 -3.07 -7.29 1.35
C ALA A 55 -4.10 -7.79 0.32
N GLY A 56 -4.01 -7.33 -0.93
CA GLY A 56 -4.82 -7.85 -2.04
C GLY A 56 -4.56 -9.34 -2.27
N TYR A 57 -3.28 -9.72 -2.37
CA TYR A 57 -2.88 -11.13 -2.52
C TYR A 57 -3.41 -12.01 -1.38
N SER A 58 -3.27 -11.54 -0.14
CA SER A 58 -3.70 -12.25 1.07
C SER A 58 -5.23 -12.33 1.18
N ALA A 59 -5.96 -11.28 0.79
CA ALA A 59 -7.41 -11.28 0.75
C ALA A 59 -7.93 -12.31 -0.25
N GLY A 60 -7.35 -12.37 -1.45
CA GLY A 60 -7.67 -13.39 -2.45
C GLY A 60 -7.35 -14.80 -1.95
N ALA A 61 -6.21 -15.00 -1.29
CA ALA A 61 -5.83 -16.29 -0.73
C ALA A 61 -6.77 -16.75 0.40
N ALA A 62 -7.10 -15.85 1.32
CA ALA A 62 -8.02 -16.12 2.43
C ALA A 62 -9.44 -16.40 1.93
N TYR A 63 -9.90 -15.68 0.90
CA TYR A 63 -11.19 -15.93 0.28
C TYR A 63 -11.24 -17.31 -0.37
N LEU A 64 -10.27 -17.67 -1.22
CA LEU A 64 -10.22 -18.98 -1.87
C LEU A 64 -10.17 -20.13 -0.85
N ALA A 65 -9.36 -19.98 0.21
CA ALA A 65 -9.26 -20.98 1.26
C ALA A 65 -10.56 -21.16 2.04
N MET A 66 -11.29 -20.06 2.30
CA MET A 66 -12.57 -20.12 3.00
C MET A 66 -13.69 -20.63 2.08
N GLU A 67 -13.72 -20.20 0.83
CA GLU A 67 -14.67 -20.63 -0.19
C GLU A 67 -14.59 -22.15 -0.40
N ALA A 68 -13.37 -22.70 -0.48
CA ALA A 68 -13.16 -24.14 -0.63
C ALA A 68 -13.65 -24.96 0.58
N ARG A 69 -13.69 -24.38 1.78
CA ARG A 69 -14.09 -25.08 3.02
C ARG A 69 -15.55 -24.89 3.40
N GLN A 70 -16.11 -23.70 3.16
CA GLN A 70 -17.39 -23.26 3.71
C GLN A 70 -18.26 -22.50 2.69
N GLY A 71 -17.85 -22.43 1.42
CA GLY A 71 -18.56 -21.75 0.35
C GLY A 71 -18.33 -20.23 0.30
N ALA A 72 -18.72 -19.64 -0.83
CA ALA A 72 -18.51 -18.22 -1.14
C ALA A 72 -19.16 -17.28 -0.12
N SER A 73 -20.35 -17.61 0.38
CA SER A 73 -21.06 -16.79 1.39
C SER A 73 -20.25 -16.67 2.69
N ALA A 74 -19.68 -17.77 3.18
CA ALA A 74 -18.84 -17.75 4.38
C ALA A 74 -17.54 -16.95 4.16
N ALA A 75 -16.93 -17.07 2.99
CA ALA A 75 -15.76 -16.30 2.60
C ALA A 75 -16.05 -14.79 2.58
N SER A 76 -17.15 -14.37 1.94
CA SER A 76 -17.60 -12.97 1.93
C SER A 76 -17.89 -12.43 3.33
N LYS A 77 -18.64 -13.17 4.15
CA LYS A 77 -18.92 -12.79 5.54
C LYS A 77 -17.64 -12.59 6.36
N ARG A 78 -16.64 -13.46 6.17
CA ARG A 78 -15.34 -13.34 6.84
C ARG A 78 -14.60 -12.06 6.43
N LEU A 79 -14.61 -11.69 5.15
CA LEU A 79 -13.99 -10.44 4.70
C LEU A 79 -14.75 -9.21 5.20
N HIS A 80 -16.09 -9.20 5.19
CA HIS A 80 -16.86 -8.09 5.76
C HIS A 80 -16.60 -7.92 7.26
N ARG A 81 -16.56 -9.03 8.02
CA ARG A 81 -16.18 -8.96 9.45
C ARG A 81 -14.78 -8.40 9.63
N ARG A 82 -13.83 -8.79 8.79
CA ARG A 82 -12.46 -8.27 8.82
C ARG A 82 -12.39 -6.77 8.49
N SER A 83 -13.16 -6.32 7.50
CA SER A 83 -13.30 -4.90 7.18
C SER A 83 -13.82 -4.11 8.40
N TRP A 84 -14.83 -4.63 9.10
CA TRP A 84 -15.35 -4.02 10.32
C TRP A 84 -14.34 -4.01 11.47
N GLU A 85 -13.56 -5.07 11.65
CA GLU A 85 -12.45 -5.10 12.63
C GLU A 85 -11.42 -4.00 12.34
N ILE A 86 -11.06 -3.80 11.07
CA ILE A 86 -10.11 -2.76 10.67
C ILE A 86 -10.69 -1.37 10.91
N TYR A 87 -11.96 -1.15 10.57
CA TYR A 87 -12.63 0.12 10.85
C TYR A 87 -12.69 0.43 12.36
N LYS A 88 -13.05 -0.55 13.20
CA LYS A 88 -13.00 -0.39 14.66
C LYS A 88 -11.59 -0.09 15.16
N ALA A 89 -10.58 -0.77 14.62
CA ALA A 89 -9.17 -0.52 14.98
C ALA A 89 -8.73 0.89 14.57
N PHE A 90 -9.20 1.41 13.43
CA PHE A 90 -8.99 2.80 13.03
C PHE A 90 -9.61 3.77 14.02
N VAL A 91 -10.91 3.62 14.33
CA VAL A 91 -11.61 4.50 15.28
C VAL A 91 -10.94 4.44 16.66
N LEU A 92 -10.60 3.25 17.15
CA LEU A 92 -9.92 3.08 18.43
C LEU A 92 -8.54 3.75 18.43
N THR A 93 -7.72 3.53 17.39
CA THR A 93 -6.40 4.17 17.27
C THR A 93 -6.54 5.68 17.22
N GLY A 94 -7.51 6.21 16.48
CA GLY A 94 -7.78 7.63 16.42
C GLY A 94 -8.15 8.19 17.79
N VAL A 95 -9.10 7.58 18.50
CA VAL A 95 -9.49 7.98 19.86
C VAL A 95 -8.30 7.95 20.82
N LEU A 96 -7.49 6.88 20.78
CA LEU A 96 -6.30 6.77 21.63
C LEU A 96 -5.28 7.86 21.31
N MET A 97 -5.07 8.18 20.03
CA MET A 97 -4.13 9.24 19.64
C MET A 97 -4.59 10.62 20.09
N LEU A 98 -5.89 10.89 20.05
CA LEU A 98 -6.49 12.11 20.61
C LEU A 98 -6.31 12.17 22.14
N LEU A 99 -6.58 11.07 22.83
CA LEU A 99 -6.43 10.96 24.29
C LEU A 99 -4.98 11.16 24.74
N PHE A 100 -4.03 10.45 24.13
CA PHE A 100 -2.61 10.59 24.45
C PHE A 100 -2.08 11.98 24.07
N GLY A 101 -2.52 12.53 22.93
CA GLY A 101 -2.21 13.89 22.54
C GLY A 101 -2.65 14.92 23.58
N PHE A 102 -3.86 14.77 24.12
CA PHE A 102 -4.37 15.60 25.22
C PHE A 102 -3.53 15.44 26.49
N LEU A 103 -3.21 14.21 26.90
CA LEU A 103 -2.37 13.94 28.08
C LEU A 103 -0.97 14.57 27.94
N LEU A 104 -0.33 14.43 26.78
CA LEU A 104 0.99 15.03 26.52
C LEU A 104 0.94 16.56 26.61
N ALA A 105 -0.13 17.18 26.11
CA ALA A 105 -0.34 18.62 26.21
C ALA A 105 -0.51 19.08 27.67
N MET A 106 -1.28 18.34 28.48
CA MET A 106 -1.43 18.59 29.92
C MET A 106 -0.11 18.46 30.69
N CYS A 107 0.73 17.51 30.31
CA CYS A 107 2.06 17.32 30.88
C CYS A 107 3.12 18.32 30.38
N LYS A 108 2.74 19.31 29.56
CA LYS A 108 3.65 20.32 28.97
C LYS A 108 4.87 19.72 28.25
N VAL A 109 4.70 18.53 27.66
CA VAL A 109 5.74 17.87 26.86
C VAL A 109 6.05 18.76 25.65
N PRO A 110 7.32 18.86 25.19
CA PRO A 110 7.72 19.77 24.13
C PRO A 110 6.81 19.69 22.90
N ALA A 111 6.46 20.85 22.35
CA ALA A 111 5.53 21.02 21.25
C ALA A 111 5.80 20.13 20.01
N PRO A 112 7.02 19.74 19.62
CA PRO A 112 7.24 18.85 18.48
C PRO A 112 6.59 17.48 18.66
N ALA A 113 6.62 16.91 19.87
CA ALA A 113 5.98 15.63 20.17
C ALA A 113 4.45 15.72 20.18
N VAL A 114 3.90 16.89 20.57
CA VAL A 114 2.46 17.16 20.57
C VAL A 114 1.95 17.52 19.17
N ARG A 115 2.73 18.25 18.37
CA ARG A 115 2.40 18.59 16.97
C ARG A 115 2.47 17.39 16.03
N ALA A 116 3.27 16.38 16.36
CA ALA A 116 3.25 15.10 15.66
C ALA A 116 1.94 14.31 15.89
N THR A 117 1.07 14.79 16.79
CA THR A 117 -0.26 14.24 17.05
C THR A 117 -1.35 15.23 16.59
N GLU A 118 -2.57 14.74 16.41
CA GLU A 118 -3.77 15.56 16.13
C GLU A 118 -4.22 16.41 17.35
N ALA A 119 -3.42 16.48 18.42
CA ALA A 119 -3.78 17.12 19.68
C ALA A 119 -4.18 18.60 19.57
N PRO A 120 -3.55 19.45 18.72
CA PRO A 120 -3.98 20.84 18.61
C PRO A 120 -5.40 20.98 18.04
N ALA A 121 -5.72 20.22 16.99
CA ALA A 121 -7.07 20.21 16.40
C ALA A 121 -8.10 19.66 17.39
N PHE A 122 -7.73 18.60 18.11
CA PHE A 122 -8.58 18.00 19.14
C PHE A 122 -8.86 18.96 20.31
N MET A 123 -7.83 19.63 20.83
CA MET A 123 -7.98 20.56 21.95
C MET A 123 -8.87 21.75 21.59
N ALA A 124 -8.86 22.17 20.32
CA ALA A 124 -9.76 23.22 19.85
C ALA A 124 -11.22 22.74 19.78
N GLN A 125 -11.48 21.55 19.22
CA GLN A 125 -12.84 21.06 18.96
C GLN A 125 -12.94 19.52 19.14
N PRO A 126 -13.00 19.01 20.38
CA PRO A 126 -12.82 17.57 20.66
C PRO A 126 -13.96 16.70 20.14
N ILE A 127 -15.21 17.14 20.33
CA ILE A 127 -16.40 16.40 19.91
C ILE A 127 -16.48 16.37 18.37
N GLU A 128 -16.25 17.52 17.73
CA GLU A 128 -16.24 17.60 16.26
C GLU A 128 -15.15 16.73 15.65
N THR A 129 -13.92 16.82 16.17
CA THR A 129 -12.79 15.98 15.74
C THR A 129 -13.10 14.50 15.90
N LEU A 130 -13.76 14.10 16.99
CA LEU A 130 -14.18 12.71 17.19
C LEU A 130 -15.18 12.25 16.12
N PHE A 131 -16.20 13.04 15.83
CA PHE A 131 -17.17 12.71 14.77
C PHE A 131 -16.53 12.72 13.37
N GLN A 132 -15.58 13.63 13.11
CA GLN A 132 -14.80 13.65 11.87
C GLN A 132 -13.98 12.36 11.72
N VAL A 133 -13.38 11.84 12.79
CA VAL A 133 -12.67 10.56 12.77
C VAL A 133 -13.65 9.40 12.53
N ILE A 134 -14.72 9.29 13.31
CA ILE A 134 -15.72 8.22 13.16
C ILE A 134 -16.33 8.22 11.74
N GLY A 135 -16.65 9.40 11.22
CA GLY A 135 -17.20 9.61 9.88
C GLY A 135 -16.19 9.55 8.74
N LEU A 136 -14.92 9.19 9.02
CA LEU A 136 -13.84 9.11 8.05
C LEU A 136 -13.49 10.44 7.36
N ALA A 137 -13.96 11.59 7.85
CA ALA A 137 -13.61 12.90 7.33
C ALA A 137 -12.20 13.33 7.76
N ARG A 138 -11.75 12.90 8.94
CA ARG A 138 -10.39 13.11 9.45
C ARG A 138 -9.71 11.77 9.64
N GLN A 139 -8.52 11.60 9.07
CA GLN A 139 -7.71 10.41 9.32
C GLN A 139 -6.43 10.81 10.06
N PRO A 140 -6.25 10.39 11.31
CA PRO A 140 -5.06 10.73 12.08
C PRO A 140 -3.78 10.18 11.42
N PHE A 141 -2.72 10.99 11.37
CA PHE A 141 -1.48 10.76 10.61
C PHE A 141 -0.95 9.30 10.57
N VAL A 142 -0.84 8.62 11.72
CA VAL A 142 -0.27 7.25 11.77
C VAL A 142 -1.26 6.14 11.39
N SER A 143 -2.54 6.48 11.23
CA SER A 143 -3.65 5.56 11.01
C SER A 143 -4.39 5.79 9.69
N ASP A 144 -3.91 6.74 8.90
CA ASP A 144 -4.54 7.24 7.67
C ASP A 144 -4.70 6.18 6.56
N VAL A 145 -3.87 5.13 6.61
CA VAL A 145 -3.97 3.98 5.71
C VAL A 145 -5.14 3.04 6.05
N LEU A 146 -5.59 2.98 7.30
CA LEU A 146 -6.57 1.98 7.77
C LEU A 146 -7.97 2.14 7.16
N PRO A 147 -8.54 3.35 6.99
CA PRO A 147 -9.82 3.53 6.32
C PRO A 147 -9.84 2.95 4.91
N MET A 148 -8.77 3.20 4.14
CA MET A 148 -8.62 2.64 2.80
C MET A 148 -8.60 1.09 2.84
N TYR A 149 -7.90 0.50 3.80
CA TYR A 149 -7.92 -0.96 4.00
C TYR A 149 -9.31 -1.50 4.34
N ALA A 150 -10.06 -0.82 5.21
CA ALA A 150 -11.42 -1.22 5.53
C ALA A 150 -12.29 -1.23 4.27
N VAL A 151 -12.18 -0.20 3.41
CA VAL A 151 -12.88 -0.12 2.12
C VAL A 151 -12.47 -1.28 1.21
N PHE A 152 -11.17 -1.50 0.99
CA PHE A 152 -10.69 -2.54 0.08
C PHE A 152 -11.10 -3.95 0.52
N ILE A 153 -10.97 -4.27 1.80
CA ILE A 153 -11.38 -5.57 2.33
C ILE A 153 -12.91 -5.72 2.31
N GLY A 154 -13.66 -4.63 2.52
CA GLY A 154 -15.12 -4.64 2.43
C GLY A 154 -15.62 -4.89 1.01
N LEU A 155 -14.96 -4.32 0.00
CA LEU A 155 -15.27 -4.49 -1.42
C LEU A 155 -14.61 -5.72 -2.06
N ALA A 156 -13.69 -6.38 -1.34
CA ALA A 156 -12.92 -7.51 -1.85
C ALA A 156 -13.80 -8.65 -2.42
N PRO A 157 -14.93 -9.08 -1.80
CA PRO A 157 -15.76 -10.12 -2.39
C PRO A 157 -16.26 -9.78 -3.81
N LEU A 158 -16.66 -8.54 -4.04
CA LEU A 158 -17.10 -8.05 -5.35
C LEU A 158 -15.92 -7.99 -6.33
N ALA A 159 -14.79 -7.44 -5.88
CA ALA A 159 -13.57 -7.35 -6.67
C ALA A 159 -13.04 -8.74 -7.08
N ILE A 160 -13.11 -9.73 -6.18
CA ILE A 160 -12.72 -11.12 -6.44
C ILE A 160 -13.63 -11.75 -7.51
N GLY A 161 -14.95 -11.56 -7.40
CA GLY A 161 -15.89 -12.03 -8.41
C GLY A 161 -15.60 -11.45 -9.79
N TRP A 162 -15.36 -10.13 -9.86
CA TRP A 162 -15.04 -9.42 -11.09
C TRP A 162 -13.69 -9.87 -11.68
N ALA A 163 -12.62 -9.89 -10.88
CA ALA A 163 -11.27 -10.27 -11.31
C ALA A 163 -11.18 -11.72 -11.81
N ARG A 164 -11.95 -12.65 -11.21
CA ARG A 164 -11.99 -14.05 -11.67
C ARG A 164 -12.69 -14.18 -13.01
N LYS A 165 -13.86 -13.54 -13.15
CA LYS A 165 -14.75 -13.69 -14.30
C LYS A 165 -14.26 -12.90 -15.53
N TYR A 166 -13.78 -11.68 -15.32
CA TYR A 166 -13.38 -10.77 -16.39
C TYR A 166 -12.05 -10.06 -16.04
N PRO A 167 -10.91 -10.77 -16.01
CA PRO A 167 -9.64 -10.21 -15.56
C PRO A 167 -9.18 -8.99 -16.38
N LEU A 168 -9.37 -9.01 -17.70
CA LEU A 168 -9.01 -7.87 -18.55
C LEU A 168 -9.86 -6.63 -18.24
N ALA A 169 -11.19 -6.80 -18.14
CA ALA A 169 -12.09 -5.71 -17.79
C ALA A 169 -11.81 -5.15 -16.38
N PHE A 170 -11.43 -6.02 -15.44
CA PHE A 170 -11.01 -5.61 -14.10
C PHE A 170 -9.73 -4.77 -14.13
N VAL A 171 -8.71 -5.16 -14.91
CA VAL A 171 -7.50 -4.34 -15.09
C VAL A 171 -7.83 -3.00 -15.74
N CYS A 172 -8.58 -2.99 -16.85
CA CYS A 172 -8.95 -1.76 -17.55
C CYS A 172 -9.75 -0.83 -16.64
N GLY A 173 -10.72 -1.36 -15.89
CA GLY A 173 -11.51 -0.59 -14.92
C GLY A 173 -10.65 -0.03 -13.79
N SER A 174 -9.73 -0.84 -13.25
CA SER A 174 -8.79 -0.41 -12.21
C SER A 174 -7.85 0.70 -12.70
N VAL A 175 -7.31 0.58 -13.93
CA VAL A 175 -6.43 1.61 -14.51
C VAL A 175 -7.21 2.89 -14.81
N ALA A 176 -8.43 2.78 -15.36
CA ALA A 176 -9.29 3.93 -15.61
C ALA A 176 -9.62 4.68 -14.31
N LEU A 177 -9.97 3.94 -13.25
CA LEU A 177 -10.26 4.51 -11.94
C LEU A 177 -9.03 5.19 -11.32
N TRP A 178 -7.84 4.61 -11.50
CA TRP A 178 -6.57 5.20 -11.05
C TRP A 178 -6.25 6.51 -11.78
N ILE A 179 -6.45 6.58 -13.10
CA ILE A 179 -6.26 7.80 -13.89
C ILE A 179 -7.25 8.90 -13.43
N MET A 180 -8.49 8.53 -13.15
CA MET A 180 -9.53 9.46 -12.67
C MET A 180 -9.39 9.83 -11.19
N ALA A 181 -8.53 9.14 -10.43
CA ALA A 181 -8.47 9.25 -8.98
C ALA A 181 -8.29 10.68 -8.45
N PRO A 182 -7.47 11.57 -9.05
CA PRO A 182 -7.37 12.96 -8.59
C PRO A 182 -8.69 13.72 -8.71
N ALA A 183 -9.46 13.49 -9.77
CA ALA A 183 -10.75 14.14 -9.99
C ALA A 183 -11.85 13.58 -9.07
N LEU A 184 -11.72 12.33 -8.64
CA LEU A 184 -12.67 11.65 -7.74
C LEU A 184 -12.38 11.88 -6.27
N LEU A 185 -11.15 12.27 -5.90
CA LEU A 185 -10.73 12.50 -4.52
C LEU A 185 -11.69 13.41 -3.71
N PRO A 186 -12.22 14.52 -4.27
CA PRO A 186 -13.16 15.38 -3.55
C PRO A 186 -14.51 14.74 -3.19
N LEU A 187 -14.84 13.58 -3.78
CA LEU A 187 -16.06 12.83 -3.44
C LEU A 187 -15.95 12.10 -2.09
N LEU A 188 -14.74 11.95 -1.55
CA LEU A 188 -14.54 11.32 -0.24
C LEU A 188 -14.82 12.34 0.87
N PRO A 189 -15.36 11.88 2.02
CA PRO A 189 -15.53 12.75 3.18
C PRO A 189 -14.17 13.28 3.61
N SER A 190 -14.02 14.59 3.75
CA SER A 190 -12.79 15.20 4.21
C SER A 190 -13.07 16.45 5.05
N SER A 191 -12.41 16.57 6.19
CA SER A 191 -12.36 17.80 6.99
C SER A 191 -11.16 18.69 6.60
N GLU A 192 -10.28 18.21 5.72
CA GLU A 192 -9.08 18.92 5.31
C GLU A 192 -9.06 19.18 3.80
N PRO A 193 -8.53 20.34 3.33
CA PRO A 193 -8.46 20.66 1.90
C PRO A 193 -7.68 19.63 1.08
N ARG A 194 -6.71 18.94 1.70
CA ARG A 194 -5.88 17.94 1.04
C ARG A 194 -6.64 16.65 0.72
N GLY A 195 -7.77 16.37 1.38
CA GLY A 195 -8.44 15.08 1.25
C GLY A 195 -7.67 13.94 1.93
N TRP A 196 -8.05 12.70 1.62
CA TRP A 196 -7.44 11.50 2.19
C TRP A 196 -5.97 11.37 1.76
N SER A 197 -5.05 11.15 2.70
CA SER A 197 -3.62 10.89 2.40
C SER A 197 -3.42 9.71 1.46
N PHE A 198 -4.24 8.67 1.60
CA PHE A 198 -4.28 7.51 0.72
C PHE A 198 -5.57 7.52 -0.07
N ASN A 199 -5.51 7.91 -1.34
CA ASN A 199 -6.69 7.97 -2.21
C ASN A 199 -7.15 6.54 -2.60
N PRO A 200 -8.28 6.02 -2.08
CA PRO A 200 -8.75 4.67 -2.41
C PRO A 200 -8.99 4.45 -3.90
N PHE A 201 -9.36 5.49 -4.67
CA PHE A 201 -9.53 5.38 -6.13
C PHE A 201 -8.21 5.11 -6.86
N ALA A 202 -7.08 5.58 -6.32
CA ALA A 202 -5.77 5.33 -6.87
C ALA A 202 -5.18 4.01 -6.36
N TRP A 203 -5.17 3.82 -5.04
CA TRP A 203 -4.50 2.71 -4.38
C TRP A 203 -5.17 1.36 -4.59
N GLN A 204 -6.43 1.35 -5.04
CA GLN A 204 -7.10 0.11 -5.43
C GLN A 204 -6.35 -0.59 -6.58
N LEU A 205 -5.54 0.13 -7.37
CA LEU A 205 -4.65 -0.46 -8.37
C LEU A 205 -3.66 -1.46 -7.75
N MET A 206 -2.98 -1.07 -6.66
CA MET A 206 -2.04 -1.95 -5.96
C MET A 206 -2.74 -3.18 -5.37
N PHE A 207 -3.88 -2.95 -4.72
CA PHE A 207 -4.67 -4.02 -4.12
C PHE A 207 -5.23 -4.99 -5.18
N GLY A 208 -5.74 -4.45 -6.29
CA GLY A 208 -6.27 -5.20 -7.42
C GLY A 208 -5.21 -6.02 -8.14
N MET A 209 -4.01 -5.47 -8.35
CA MET A 209 -2.87 -6.24 -8.87
C MET A 209 -2.50 -7.41 -7.95
N GLY A 210 -2.50 -7.21 -6.63
CA GLY A 210 -2.29 -8.27 -5.66
C GLY A 210 -3.36 -9.36 -5.72
N LEU A 211 -4.63 -8.97 -5.81
CA LEU A 211 -5.75 -9.89 -6.02
C LEU A 211 -5.56 -10.73 -7.28
N LEU A 212 -5.30 -10.09 -8.43
CA LEU A 212 -5.09 -10.79 -9.70
C LEU A 212 -3.90 -11.75 -9.65
N ALA A 213 -2.79 -11.34 -9.05
CA ALA A 213 -1.61 -12.19 -8.89
C ALA A 213 -1.93 -13.50 -8.13
N ARG A 214 -2.92 -13.48 -7.22
CA ARG A 214 -3.38 -14.67 -6.52
C ARG A 214 -4.48 -15.44 -7.26
N LEU A 215 -5.45 -14.74 -7.83
CA LEU A 215 -6.68 -15.31 -8.39
C LEU A 215 -6.49 -15.83 -9.82
N ARG A 216 -5.68 -15.14 -10.62
CA ARG A 216 -5.45 -15.41 -12.04
C ARG A 216 -3.95 -15.31 -12.38
N PRO A 217 -3.08 -16.13 -11.75
CA PRO A 217 -1.66 -16.16 -12.09
C PRO A 217 -1.41 -16.55 -13.55
N ASP A 218 -2.35 -17.28 -14.16
CA ASP A 218 -2.36 -17.62 -15.59
C ASP A 218 -2.44 -16.40 -16.51
N PHE A 219 -3.16 -15.37 -16.08
CA PHE A 219 -3.36 -14.12 -16.80
C PHE A 219 -2.23 -13.11 -16.55
N VAL A 220 -1.71 -13.06 -15.31
CA VAL A 220 -0.69 -12.08 -14.90
C VAL A 220 0.71 -12.50 -15.34
N LEU A 221 1.02 -13.79 -15.31
CA LEU A 221 2.37 -14.28 -15.56
C LEU A 221 2.57 -14.68 -17.04
N PRO A 222 3.69 -14.27 -17.67
CA PRO A 222 4.01 -14.68 -19.03
C PRO A 222 4.24 -16.20 -19.12
N GLN A 223 3.43 -16.85 -19.95
CA GLN A 223 3.48 -18.30 -20.15
C GLN A 223 4.66 -18.72 -21.03
N GLN A 224 4.99 -17.92 -22.04
CA GLN A 224 6.08 -18.20 -22.96
C GLN A 224 7.45 -17.82 -22.37
N ASN A 225 8.47 -18.63 -22.64
CA ASN A 225 9.83 -18.38 -22.15
C ASN A 225 10.42 -17.06 -22.68
N ILE A 226 10.17 -16.74 -23.95
CA ILE A 226 10.67 -15.50 -24.56
C ILE A 226 10.04 -14.26 -23.92
N ALA A 227 8.72 -14.29 -23.67
CA ALA A 227 8.01 -13.23 -22.97
C ALA A 227 8.52 -13.07 -21.53
N ARG A 228 8.78 -14.19 -20.84
CA ARG A 228 9.37 -14.16 -19.48
C ARG A 228 10.76 -13.56 -19.46
N TRP A 229 11.59 -13.87 -20.46
CA TRP A 229 12.91 -13.28 -20.64
C TRP A 229 12.81 -11.77 -20.88
N ALA A 230 11.96 -11.34 -21.81
CA ALA A 230 11.71 -9.93 -22.08
C ALA A 230 11.19 -9.18 -20.85
N CYS A 231 10.23 -9.75 -20.10
CA CYS A 231 9.76 -9.20 -18.83
C CYS A 231 10.89 -9.08 -17.81
N THR A 232 11.81 -10.04 -17.76
CA THR A 232 12.94 -10.02 -16.82
C THR A 232 13.94 -8.93 -17.18
N ILE A 233 14.33 -8.83 -18.45
CA ILE A 233 15.19 -7.74 -18.94
C ILE A 233 14.54 -6.39 -18.66
N GLY A 234 13.26 -6.23 -19.01
CA GLY A 234 12.50 -5.01 -18.73
C GLY A 234 12.44 -4.67 -17.25
N ALA A 235 12.18 -5.66 -16.38
CA ALA A 235 12.15 -5.47 -14.93
C ALA A 235 13.52 -5.05 -14.37
N VAL A 236 14.62 -5.63 -14.87
CA VAL A 236 15.99 -5.24 -14.47
C VAL A 236 16.25 -3.79 -14.89
N ILE A 237 15.97 -3.43 -16.14
CA ILE A 237 16.17 -2.07 -16.65
C ILE A 237 15.33 -1.07 -15.83
N VAL A 238 14.04 -1.34 -15.66
CA VAL A 238 13.13 -0.47 -14.90
C VAL A 238 13.61 -0.31 -13.46
N THR A 239 14.00 -1.40 -12.79
CA THR A 239 14.48 -1.35 -11.40
C THR A 239 15.76 -0.52 -11.29
N MET A 240 16.73 -0.75 -12.19
CA MET A 240 18.00 0.00 -12.19
C MET A 240 17.78 1.49 -12.46
N VAL A 241 16.94 1.83 -13.44
CA VAL A 241 16.62 3.22 -13.77
C VAL A 241 15.89 3.89 -12.61
N CYS A 242 14.89 3.25 -12.02
CA CYS A 242 14.14 3.81 -10.89
C CYS A 242 15.03 3.97 -9.66
N MET A 243 15.96 3.05 -9.41
CA MET A 243 16.93 3.15 -8.30
C MET A 243 17.91 4.31 -8.53
N ALA A 244 18.39 4.50 -9.76
CA ALA A 244 19.20 5.68 -10.11
C ALA A 244 18.42 6.99 -9.93
N LEU A 245 17.16 7.04 -10.38
CA LEU A 245 16.30 8.20 -10.17
C LEU A 245 16.02 8.47 -8.69
N ALA A 246 15.79 7.44 -7.88
CA ALA A 246 15.61 7.55 -6.44
C ALA A 246 16.87 8.11 -5.76
N TYR A 247 18.05 7.60 -6.14
CA TYR A 247 19.33 8.08 -5.65
C TYR A 247 19.54 9.57 -5.98
N LEU A 248 19.30 9.96 -7.24
CA LEU A 248 19.39 11.36 -7.67
C LEU A 248 18.42 12.23 -6.87
N TRP A 249 17.15 11.83 -6.76
CA TRP A 249 16.13 12.55 -5.99
C TRP A 249 16.55 12.82 -4.54
N MET A 250 17.20 11.85 -3.89
CA MET A 250 17.69 12.00 -2.51
C MET A 250 18.99 12.80 -2.37
N ARG A 251 19.62 13.16 -3.49
CA ARG A 251 20.89 13.88 -3.56
C ARG A 251 20.82 15.00 -4.60
N PRO A 252 19.95 16.02 -4.43
CA PRO A 252 19.77 17.06 -5.44
C PRO A 252 21.05 17.79 -5.82
N HIS A 253 21.96 18.00 -4.85
CA HIS A 253 23.29 18.59 -5.04
C HIS A 253 24.15 17.89 -6.12
N VAL A 254 23.87 16.62 -6.46
CA VAL A 254 24.58 15.88 -7.51
C VAL A 254 24.24 16.40 -8.90
N TYR A 255 23.00 16.90 -9.11
CA TYR A 255 22.53 17.30 -10.43
C TYR A 255 22.13 18.78 -10.53
N GLU A 256 21.80 19.46 -9.43
CA GLU A 256 21.30 20.84 -9.43
C GLU A 256 22.28 21.84 -10.05
N ALA A 257 23.59 21.58 -9.96
CA ALA A 257 24.61 22.44 -10.56
C ALA A 257 24.66 22.37 -12.10
N TRP A 258 24.08 21.32 -12.70
CA TRP A 258 24.22 21.02 -14.13
C TRP A 258 22.88 20.91 -14.86
N LEU A 259 21.78 20.65 -14.13
CA LEU A 259 20.43 20.54 -14.68
C LEU A 259 19.62 21.81 -14.44
N PRO A 260 18.91 22.31 -15.46
CA PRO A 260 17.91 23.36 -15.25
C PRO A 260 16.83 22.92 -14.26
N ALA A 261 16.43 23.80 -13.34
CA ALA A 261 15.47 23.50 -12.27
C ALA A 261 14.08 23.02 -12.77
N TRP A 262 13.72 23.31 -14.03
CA TRP A 262 12.48 22.83 -14.64
C TRP A 262 12.49 21.32 -14.90
N LEU A 263 13.66 20.70 -15.15
CA LEU A 263 13.73 19.29 -15.53
C LEU A 263 13.42 18.35 -14.34
N PRO A 264 14.01 18.53 -13.14
CA PRO A 264 13.63 17.73 -11.97
C PRO A 264 12.18 17.96 -11.52
N SER A 265 11.65 19.17 -11.68
CA SER A 265 10.26 19.50 -11.30
C SER A 265 9.19 18.88 -12.21
N MET A 266 9.56 18.41 -13.41
CA MET A 266 8.68 17.59 -14.24
C MET A 266 8.49 16.16 -13.72
N VAL A 267 9.49 15.63 -13.01
CA VAL A 267 9.50 14.25 -12.52
C VAL A 267 9.08 14.17 -11.06
N PHE A 268 9.36 15.22 -10.30
CA PHE A 268 9.21 15.21 -8.85
C PHE A 268 8.57 16.49 -8.29
N PRO A 269 7.89 16.43 -7.12
CA PRO A 269 7.70 15.25 -6.26
C PRO A 269 6.77 14.22 -6.89
N LEU A 270 7.00 12.94 -6.57
CA LEU A 270 6.10 11.86 -6.98
C LEU A 270 4.93 11.77 -6.00
N PRO A 271 3.71 12.21 -6.36
CA PRO A 271 2.60 12.24 -5.44
C PRO A 271 2.22 10.82 -4.98
N LYS A 272 2.44 10.55 -3.69
CA LYS A 272 2.02 9.30 -3.03
C LYS A 272 0.49 9.18 -2.96
N GLN A 273 -0.19 10.29 -2.73
CA GLN A 273 -1.64 10.32 -2.50
C GLN A 273 -2.42 9.63 -3.62
N SER A 274 -2.13 9.99 -4.87
CA SER A 274 -2.76 9.43 -6.06
C SER A 274 -1.88 8.40 -6.78
N LEU A 275 -0.90 7.83 -6.07
CA LEU A 275 -0.06 6.73 -6.55
C LEU A 275 0.57 7.03 -7.92
N ALA A 276 1.57 7.93 -7.97
CA ALA A 276 2.20 8.34 -9.22
C ALA A 276 2.69 7.14 -10.07
N PHE A 277 2.61 7.28 -11.40
CA PHE A 277 2.95 6.21 -12.36
C PHE A 277 4.33 5.59 -12.10
N LEU A 278 5.36 6.43 -11.89
CA LEU A 278 6.72 5.94 -11.65
C LEU A 278 6.85 5.12 -10.37
N ARG A 279 5.99 5.35 -9.36
CA ARG A 279 5.93 4.51 -8.14
C ARG A 279 5.43 3.10 -8.49
N VAL A 280 4.35 3.02 -9.27
CA VAL A 280 3.79 1.73 -9.74
C VAL A 280 4.80 1.00 -10.62
N LEU A 281 5.43 1.70 -11.56
CA LEU A 281 6.42 1.12 -12.46
C LEU A 281 7.64 0.59 -11.71
N SER A 282 8.18 1.39 -10.77
CA SER A 282 9.29 0.99 -9.90
C SER A 282 8.92 -0.23 -9.06
N PHE A 283 7.70 -0.27 -8.51
CA PHE A 283 7.19 -1.42 -7.77
C PHE A 283 7.12 -2.67 -8.65
N LEU A 284 6.55 -2.59 -9.85
CA LEU A 284 6.40 -3.74 -10.75
C LEU A 284 7.74 -4.34 -11.17
N GLY A 285 8.73 -3.49 -11.44
CA GLY A 285 10.10 -3.93 -11.73
C GLY A 285 10.67 -4.77 -10.58
N LEU A 286 10.66 -4.23 -9.36
CA LEU A 286 11.21 -4.96 -8.21
C LEU A 286 10.38 -6.19 -7.83
N ALA A 287 9.04 -6.08 -7.86
CA ALA A 287 8.13 -7.17 -7.53
C ALA A 287 8.34 -8.37 -8.46
N TRP A 288 8.63 -8.15 -9.74
CA TRP A 288 8.99 -9.22 -10.68
C TRP A 288 10.28 -9.94 -10.27
N LEU A 289 11.32 -9.19 -9.91
CA LEU A 289 12.61 -9.77 -9.47
C LEU A 289 12.45 -10.54 -8.16
N VAL A 290 11.70 -10.00 -7.21
CA VAL A 290 11.37 -10.69 -5.94
C VAL A 290 10.56 -11.95 -6.19
N TYR A 291 9.62 -11.93 -7.14
CA TYR A 291 8.88 -13.12 -7.56
C TYR A 291 9.81 -14.20 -8.13
N LEU A 292 10.79 -13.83 -8.97
CA LEU A 292 11.78 -14.78 -9.49
C LEU A 292 12.66 -15.35 -8.36
N ALA A 293 13.09 -14.53 -7.42
CA ALA A 293 13.86 -14.97 -6.25
C ALA A 293 13.05 -15.93 -5.35
N ALA A 294 11.78 -15.64 -5.13
CA ALA A 294 10.87 -16.52 -4.40
C ALA A 294 10.68 -17.85 -5.14
N ARG A 295 10.45 -17.81 -6.46
CA ARG A 295 10.32 -19.01 -7.31
C ARG A 295 11.58 -19.87 -7.33
N ALA A 296 12.76 -19.27 -7.20
CA ALA A 296 14.03 -19.96 -7.11
C ALA A 296 14.32 -20.53 -5.69
N GLY A 297 13.42 -20.35 -4.72
CA GLY A 297 13.58 -20.81 -3.34
C GLY A 297 14.57 -19.98 -2.52
N TRP A 298 14.94 -18.78 -2.97
CA TRP A 298 15.91 -17.94 -2.27
C TRP A 298 15.28 -17.33 -1.02
N VAL A 299 14.03 -16.88 -1.13
CA VAL A 299 13.29 -16.27 -0.03
C VAL A 299 13.01 -17.29 1.08
N GLU A 300 12.67 -18.53 0.72
CA GLU A 300 12.46 -19.61 1.69
C GLU A 300 13.74 -19.94 2.46
N ARG A 301 14.91 -19.95 1.80
CA ARG A 301 16.20 -20.18 2.45
C ARG A 301 16.57 -19.10 3.45
N VAL A 302 16.18 -17.85 3.22
CA VAL A 302 16.39 -16.74 4.15
C VAL A 302 15.40 -16.79 5.32
N ALA A 303 14.23 -17.41 5.14
CA ALA A 303 13.20 -17.49 6.17
C ALA A 303 13.42 -18.62 7.21
N ARG A 304 14.40 -19.50 6.98
CA ARG A 304 14.77 -20.61 7.88
C ARG A 304 15.95 -20.23 8.74
#